data_AF-A0A941ISK1-F1
#
_entry.id   AF-A0A941ISK1-F1
#
_cell.length_a   1.000
_cell.length_b   1.000
_cell.length_c   1.000
_cell.angle_alpha   90.00
_cell.angle_beta   90.00
_cell.angle_gamma   90.00
#
_symmetry.space_group_name_H-M   'P 1'
#
loop_
_entity.id
_entity.type
_entity.pdbx_description
1 polymer ?
#
loop_
_entity_poly.entity_id
_entity_poly.type
_entity_poly.pdbx_seq_one_letter_code
_entity_poly.pdbx_strand_id
1 'polypeptide(L)'
;MKSSFNLNGRVPSPLRAIDPDRLKARRAELGISRAELAARCGVSTRMVFFYEEGRHTPTPARLERLAAALGCDLDLLTGTRRGSETLVDLRYAAGLTLERTVELLRATPVGRKLGVSTVKLSALEQGHSVRGRHWDEPETTGRLVGALATAFGVPVRMVLDAWLRIRPDEPAPALPGRRADTPAKTAIDMWQSLNDRQQIYLGEIMRDDRMTETEMWMRRAQHLPVPRAARWRKLPLTLGAPASVVGYTRLQERLRRRGVHDPGAGATVHALARRGLVKITEDSVEVAGVGEVERVLVEITRTGRAAARAGLGEPRDPGPPEHLLSEWLWRVVVRVAAAEPEGLDDDALAGRSLFYIGVGYSGRAGRRPSRGLIDSVPVKAEDGSHVLEYRWCLTPLGRRHVVEYLPAYQELYPHVEVPALGWAPGAHQCGDSP
;
A
#
# COMPACT_ATOMS: atom_id res chain seq x y z
N MET A 1 0.91 14.67 60.27
CA MET A 1 1.16 13.67 59.21
C MET A 1 1.05 14.35 57.85
N LYS A 2 2.18 14.76 57.26
CA LYS A 2 2.22 15.38 55.92
C LYS A 2 2.49 14.27 54.89
N SER A 3 1.46 13.94 54.11
CA SER A 3 1.54 13.03 52.97
C SER A 3 2.29 13.73 51.84
N SER A 4 3.44 13.18 51.46
CA SER A 4 4.26 13.69 50.37
C SER A 4 3.88 12.96 49.08
N PHE A 5 3.03 13.60 48.28
CA PHE A 5 2.79 13.22 46.89
C PHE A 5 4.04 13.53 46.08
N ASN A 6 4.83 12.51 45.73
CA ASN A 6 5.93 12.64 44.79
C ASN A 6 5.39 12.71 43.35
N LEU A 7 5.15 13.92 42.86
CA LEU A 7 5.00 14.26 41.45
C LEU A 7 6.38 14.33 40.77
N ASN A 8 7.04 13.19 40.58
CA ASN A 8 8.16 13.13 39.65
C ASN A 8 7.64 12.66 38.29
N GLY A 9 7.35 13.64 37.43
CA GLY A 9 7.12 13.44 36.00
C GLY A 9 8.37 12.88 35.35
N ARG A 10 8.55 11.56 35.44
CA ARG A 10 9.58 10.83 34.72
C ARG A 10 9.15 10.82 33.24
N VAL A 11 9.83 11.61 32.42
CA VAL A 11 9.71 11.55 30.96
C VAL A 11 9.90 10.07 30.57
N PRO A 12 8.99 9.44 29.79
CA PRO A 12 9.16 8.06 29.37
C PRO A 12 10.52 7.93 28.66
N SER A 13 11.35 6.99 29.09
CA SER A 13 12.62 6.68 28.43
C SER A 13 12.37 6.47 26.93
N PRO A 14 13.26 6.93 26.03
CA PRO A 14 13.08 6.71 24.61
C PRO A 14 13.07 5.19 24.35
N LEU A 15 11.90 4.66 23.98
CA LEU A 15 11.66 3.24 23.73
C LEU A 15 12.53 2.66 22.60
N ARG A 16 13.23 3.50 21.83
CA ARG A 16 14.00 3.07 20.68
C ARG A 16 15.40 3.65 20.70
N ALA A 17 16.38 2.76 20.90
CA ALA A 17 17.80 3.05 20.77
C ALA A 17 18.20 3.10 19.29
N ILE A 18 19.24 3.89 19.00
CA ILE A 18 19.98 3.80 17.75
C ILE A 18 21.00 2.67 17.87
N ASP A 19 21.32 2.04 16.74
CA ASP A 19 22.45 1.13 16.60
C ASP A 19 23.74 1.98 16.48
N PRO A 20 24.62 1.98 17.51
CA PRO A 20 25.79 2.84 17.52
C PRO A 20 26.78 2.52 16.40
N ASP A 21 26.91 1.24 16.03
CA ASP A 21 27.81 0.77 14.98
C ASP A 21 27.33 1.23 13.61
N ARG A 22 26.01 1.20 13.36
CA ARG A 22 25.44 1.72 12.10
C ARG A 22 25.59 3.23 11.97
N LEU A 23 25.40 3.98 13.06
CA LEU A 23 25.64 5.42 13.08
C LEU A 23 27.11 5.73 12.71
N LYS A 24 28.04 5.02 13.36
CA LYS A 24 29.49 5.17 13.14
C LYS A 24 29.89 4.77 11.72
N ALA A 25 29.40 3.65 11.23
CA ALA A 25 29.65 3.16 9.88
C ALA A 25 29.15 4.16 8.82
N ARG A 26 27.90 4.62 8.93
CA ARG A 26 27.34 5.57 7.96
C ARG A 26 28.07 6.91 7.95
N ARG A 27 28.48 7.40 9.12
CA ARG A 27 29.31 8.61 9.20
C ARG A 27 30.66 8.40 8.50
N ALA A 28 31.30 7.25 8.71
CA ALA A 28 32.58 6.91 8.07
C ALA A 28 32.46 6.77 6.55
N GLU A 29 31.39 6.16 6.04
CA GLU A 29 31.10 6.05 4.60
C GLU A 29 31.01 7.42 3.92
N LEU A 30 30.45 8.42 4.60
CA LEU A 30 30.33 9.79 4.08
C LEU A 30 31.63 10.60 4.24
N GLY A 31 32.67 10.05 4.88
CA GLY A 31 33.94 10.72 5.11
C GLY A 31 33.87 11.94 6.04
N ILE A 32 32.80 12.09 6.83
CA ILE A 32 32.62 13.26 7.70
C ILE A 32 33.11 12.99 9.13
N SER A 33 33.64 14.03 9.80
CA SER A 33 34.09 13.93 11.18
C SER A 33 32.91 13.98 12.17
N ARG A 34 33.15 13.60 13.44
CA ARG A 34 32.15 13.77 14.51
C ARG A 34 31.77 15.24 14.72
N ALA A 35 32.72 16.16 14.52
CA ALA A 35 32.48 17.59 14.66
C ALA A 35 31.60 18.12 13.52
N GLU A 36 31.85 17.65 12.29
CA GLU A 36 31.04 17.97 11.12
C GLU A 36 29.60 17.44 11.27
N LEU A 37 29.43 16.19 11.70
CA LEU A 37 28.09 15.64 11.98
C LEU A 37 27.38 16.42 13.10
N ALA A 38 28.11 16.77 14.17
CA ALA A 38 27.57 17.55 15.28
C ALA A 38 27.08 18.94 14.82
N ALA A 39 27.85 19.62 13.96
CA ALA A 39 27.47 20.90 13.36
C ALA A 39 26.21 20.77 12.51
N ARG A 40 26.13 19.76 11.63
CA ARG A 40 24.95 19.50 10.79
C ARG A 40 23.68 19.19 11.59
N CYS A 41 23.83 18.47 12.71
CA CYS A 41 22.71 18.08 13.54
C CYS A 41 22.37 19.09 14.65
N GLY A 42 23.15 20.17 14.82
CA GLY A 42 22.97 21.14 15.90
C GLY A 42 23.08 20.52 17.30
N VAL A 43 24.09 19.66 17.50
CA VAL A 43 24.45 19.06 18.80
C VAL A 43 25.94 19.25 19.07
N SER A 44 26.43 18.92 20.27
CA SER A 44 27.86 18.97 20.55
C SER A 44 28.59 17.74 20.01
N THR A 45 29.87 17.88 19.67
CA THR A 45 30.73 16.74 19.27
C THR A 45 30.76 15.64 20.31
N ARG A 46 30.72 16.01 21.60
CA ARG A 46 30.62 15.07 22.73
C ARG A 46 29.32 14.26 22.70
N MET A 47 28.21 14.88 22.30
CA MET A 47 26.93 14.19 22.17
C MET A 47 26.96 13.16 21.04
N VAL A 48 27.57 13.48 19.89
CA VAL A 48 27.77 12.51 18.80
C VAL A 48 28.64 11.34 19.26
N PHE A 49 29.71 11.60 20.00
CA PHE A 49 30.52 10.54 20.61
C PHE A 49 29.68 9.65 21.53
N PHE A 50 28.85 10.22 22.39
CA PHE A 50 27.96 9.44 23.26
C PHE A 50 26.93 8.60 22.50
N TYR A 51 26.44 9.07 21.37
CA TYR A 51 25.56 8.31 20.48
C TYR A 51 26.29 7.12 19.84
N GLU A 52 27.49 7.34 19.30
CA GLU A 52 28.31 6.26 18.70
C GLU A 52 28.84 5.24 19.70
N GLU A 53 28.88 5.58 20.98
CA GLU A 53 29.29 4.68 22.07
C GLU A 53 28.08 4.06 22.80
N GLY A 54 26.85 4.32 22.33
CA GLY A 54 25.62 3.81 22.94
C GLY A 54 25.32 4.34 24.35
N ARG A 55 26.01 5.39 24.79
CA ARG A 55 25.86 5.96 26.15
C ARG A 55 24.62 6.83 26.30
N HIS A 56 24.08 7.32 25.19
CA HIS A 56 22.87 8.14 25.16
C HIS A 56 22.00 7.78 23.96
N THR A 57 20.68 7.92 24.14
CA THR A 57 19.70 7.76 23.07
C THR A 57 19.19 9.12 22.60
N PRO A 58 19.22 9.42 21.29
CA PRO A 58 18.68 10.68 20.77
C PRO A 58 17.15 10.75 20.94
N THR A 59 16.64 11.95 21.19
CA THR A 59 15.19 12.23 21.10
C THR A 59 14.72 12.05 19.65
N PRO A 60 13.42 11.78 19.38
CA PRO A 60 12.89 11.65 18.02
C PRO A 60 13.32 12.77 17.06
N ALA A 61 13.15 14.03 17.45
CA ALA A 61 13.55 15.20 16.65
C ALA A 61 15.09 15.34 16.46
N ARG A 62 15.92 14.74 17.33
CA ARG A 62 17.38 14.70 17.14
C ARG A 62 17.75 13.57 16.19
N LEU A 63 17.04 12.46 16.27
CA LEU A 63 17.26 11.30 15.44
C LEU A 63 16.85 11.56 13.99
N GLU A 64 15.74 12.27 13.76
CA GLU A 64 15.37 12.77 12.43
C GLU A 64 16.47 13.67 11.83
N ARG A 65 17.02 14.61 12.63
CA ARG A 65 18.13 15.47 12.20
C ARG A 65 19.42 14.68 11.92
N LEU A 66 19.70 13.62 12.67
CA LEU A 66 20.82 12.71 12.40
C LEU A 66 20.63 11.99 11.06
N ALA A 67 19.45 11.41 10.82
CA ALA A 67 19.12 10.73 9.59
C ALA A 67 19.22 11.68 8.37
N ALA A 68 18.67 12.89 8.48
CA ALA A 68 18.76 13.92 7.45
C ALA A 68 20.22 14.33 7.16
N ALA A 69 21.04 14.56 8.19
CA ALA A 69 22.44 14.93 8.03
C ALA A 69 23.31 13.81 7.40
N LEU A 70 22.91 12.55 7.59
CA LEU A 70 23.56 11.35 7.04
C LEU A 70 22.94 10.90 5.71
N GLY A 71 21.92 11.61 5.21
CA GLY A 71 21.23 11.29 3.97
C GLY A 71 20.72 9.84 3.93
N CYS A 72 20.19 9.34 5.05
CA CYS A 72 19.68 7.98 5.16
C CYS A 72 18.30 7.93 5.81
N ASP A 73 17.59 6.82 5.61
CA ASP A 73 16.34 6.56 6.33
C ASP A 73 16.60 6.23 7.80
N LEU A 74 15.63 6.51 8.66
CA LEU A 74 15.70 6.22 10.09
C LEU A 74 15.96 4.73 10.40
N ASP A 75 15.38 3.85 9.60
CA ASP A 75 15.47 2.41 9.76
C ASP A 75 16.92 1.92 9.68
N LEU A 76 17.76 2.61 8.90
CA LEU A 76 19.20 2.33 8.86
C LEU A 76 19.84 2.58 10.22
N LEU A 77 19.49 3.67 10.91
CA LEU A 77 20.10 4.02 12.19
C LEU A 77 19.53 3.23 13.37
N THR A 78 18.33 2.69 13.25
CA THR A 78 17.65 1.93 14.31
C THR A 78 17.75 0.42 14.13
N GLY A 79 18.26 -0.05 13.00
CA GLY A 79 18.34 -1.48 12.67
C GLY A 79 16.97 -2.11 12.35
N THR A 80 15.92 -1.30 12.18
CA THR A 80 14.56 -1.79 11.95
C THR A 80 14.46 -2.42 10.58
N ARG A 81 13.96 -3.65 10.51
CA ARG A 81 13.69 -4.29 9.22
C ARG A 81 12.40 -3.69 8.63
N ARG A 82 12.43 -3.35 7.34
CA ARG A 82 11.25 -2.86 6.64
C ARG A 82 10.11 -3.87 6.76
N GLY A 83 8.89 -3.41 7.05
CA GLY A 83 7.75 -4.28 7.32
C GLY A 83 7.74 -4.89 8.73
N SER A 84 8.62 -4.46 9.64
CA SER A 84 8.56 -4.84 11.06
C SER A 84 8.30 -3.64 12.00
N GLU A 85 7.83 -2.53 11.46
CA GLU A 85 7.71 -1.27 12.18
C GLU A 85 6.62 -1.31 13.28
N THR A 86 6.93 -0.87 14.49
CA THR A 86 5.99 -0.66 15.60
C THR A 86 5.44 0.77 15.62
N LEU A 87 4.47 1.06 16.49
CA LEU A 87 3.94 2.43 16.66
C LEU A 87 5.02 3.41 17.12
N VAL A 88 5.99 2.95 17.93
CA VAL A 88 7.16 3.75 18.33
C VAL A 88 7.95 4.16 17.09
N ASP A 89 8.18 3.22 16.19
CA ASP A 89 9.02 3.37 15.00
C ASP A 89 8.44 4.43 14.07
N LEU A 90 7.14 4.32 13.82
CA LEU A 90 6.40 5.27 12.99
C LEU A 90 6.41 6.67 13.61
N ARG A 91 6.24 6.76 14.93
CA ARG A 91 6.30 8.05 15.63
C ARG A 91 7.70 8.67 15.56
N TYR A 92 8.75 7.88 15.74
CA TYR A 92 10.13 8.36 15.65
C TYR A 92 10.51 8.77 14.23
N ALA A 93 10.03 8.03 13.21
CA ALA A 93 10.22 8.39 11.80
C ALA A 93 9.54 9.72 11.46
N ALA A 94 8.44 10.04 12.14
CA ALA A 94 7.77 11.34 12.04
C ALA A 94 8.41 12.46 12.89
N GLY A 95 9.50 12.17 13.62
CA GLY A 95 10.17 13.15 14.48
C GLY A 95 9.39 13.56 15.74
N LEU A 96 8.32 12.84 16.10
CA LEU A 96 7.37 13.27 17.13
C LEU A 96 7.72 12.73 18.53
N THR A 97 7.62 13.59 19.54
CA THR A 97 7.58 13.16 20.96
C THR A 97 6.19 12.64 21.34
N LEU A 98 6.09 11.93 22.45
CA LEU A 98 4.79 11.47 22.97
C LEU A 98 3.85 12.65 23.25
N GLU A 99 4.38 13.72 23.85
CA GLU A 99 3.64 14.94 24.20
C GLU A 99 3.06 15.59 22.95
N ARG A 100 3.89 15.75 21.91
CA ARG A 100 3.45 16.35 20.65
C ARG A 100 2.40 15.50 19.95
N THR A 101 2.57 14.17 19.93
CA THR A 101 1.55 13.27 19.37
C THR A 101 0.23 13.39 20.14
N VAL A 102 0.26 13.43 21.47
CA VAL A 102 -0.95 13.58 22.30
C VAL A 102 -1.65 14.91 22.03
N GLU A 103 -0.91 16.01 21.87
CA GLU A 103 -1.46 17.31 21.51
C GLU A 103 -2.20 17.25 20.17
N LEU A 104 -1.56 16.68 19.13
CA LEU A 104 -2.17 16.49 17.81
C LEU A 104 -3.42 15.61 17.88
N LEU A 105 -3.38 14.51 18.63
CA LEU A 105 -4.51 13.61 18.79
C LEU A 105 -5.68 14.28 19.53
N ARG A 106 -5.41 15.06 20.59
CA ARG A 106 -6.44 15.80 21.34
C ARG A 106 -7.10 16.91 20.52
N ALA A 107 -6.47 17.40 19.46
CA ALA A 107 -7.12 18.29 18.50
C ALA A 107 -8.24 17.59 17.70
N THR A 108 -8.21 16.25 17.60
CA THR A 108 -9.24 15.46 16.90
C THR A 108 -10.42 15.09 17.83
N PRO A 109 -11.65 14.89 17.29
CA PRO A 109 -12.78 14.41 18.08
C PRO A 109 -12.54 13.07 18.76
N VAL A 110 -11.87 12.13 18.07
CA VAL A 110 -11.60 10.79 18.61
C VAL A 110 -10.59 10.82 19.76
N GLY A 111 -9.55 11.65 19.66
CA GLY A 111 -8.55 11.77 20.74
C GLY A 111 -9.13 12.38 22.02
N ARG A 112 -10.08 13.32 21.89
CA ARG A 112 -10.86 13.83 23.04
C ARG A 112 -11.77 12.75 23.63
N LYS A 113 -12.53 12.03 22.80
CA LYS A 113 -13.43 10.94 23.23
C LYS A 113 -12.66 9.86 24.01
N LEU A 114 -11.47 9.47 23.54
CA LEU A 114 -10.63 8.46 24.19
C LEU A 114 -9.86 9.00 25.40
N GLY A 115 -9.88 10.32 25.63
CA GLY A 115 -9.08 10.99 26.66
C GLY A 115 -7.61 10.60 26.55
N VAL A 116 -7.04 10.71 25.34
CA VAL A 116 -5.65 10.32 25.05
C VAL A 116 -4.69 11.11 25.95
N SER A 117 -3.68 10.44 26.49
CA SER A 117 -2.63 11.02 27.34
C SER A 117 -1.29 10.38 27.00
N THR A 118 -0.19 10.95 27.47
CA THR A 118 1.16 10.38 27.27
C THR A 118 1.28 8.98 27.88
N VAL A 119 0.68 8.76 29.05
CA VAL A 119 0.63 7.44 29.70
C VAL A 119 -0.12 6.43 28.85
N LYS A 120 -1.29 6.81 28.30
CA LYS A 120 -2.09 5.91 27.44
C LYS A 120 -1.40 5.63 26.11
N LEU A 121 -0.81 6.64 25.48
CA LEU A 121 -0.07 6.46 24.23
C LEU A 121 1.20 5.62 24.44
N SER A 122 1.91 5.80 25.56
CA SER A 122 3.06 4.97 25.93
C SER A 122 2.65 3.52 26.20
N ALA A 123 1.55 3.30 26.92
CA ALA A 123 1.00 1.95 27.12
C ALA A 123 0.60 1.32 25.78
N LEU A 124 -0.04 2.10 24.91
CA LEU A 124 -0.39 1.68 23.55
C LEU A 124 0.84 1.22 22.74
N GLU A 125 1.89 2.04 22.73
CA GLU A 125 3.15 1.78 22.02
C GLU A 125 3.93 0.58 22.57
N GLN A 126 3.75 0.24 23.83
CA GLN A 126 4.39 -0.91 24.49
C GLN A 126 3.56 -2.20 24.39
N GLY A 127 2.39 -2.16 23.74
CA GLY A 127 1.48 -3.31 23.68
C GLY A 127 0.68 -3.55 24.97
N HIS A 128 0.77 -2.68 25.97
CA HIS A 128 -0.01 -2.80 27.20
C HIS A 128 -1.47 -2.38 26.98
N SER A 129 -2.41 -3.09 27.60
CA SER A 129 -3.82 -2.74 27.55
C SER A 129 -4.09 -1.34 28.08
N VAL A 130 -4.82 -0.53 27.30
CA VAL A 130 -5.13 0.85 27.63
C VAL A 130 -6.52 0.92 28.26
N ARG A 131 -6.58 1.29 29.54
CA ARG A 131 -7.87 1.41 30.25
C ARG A 131 -8.67 2.63 29.77
N GLY A 132 -9.97 2.43 29.54
CA GLY A 132 -10.96 3.50 29.43
C GLY A 132 -12.22 3.10 28.68
N ARG A 133 -13.34 3.79 28.96
CA ARG A 133 -14.70 3.47 28.49
C ARG A 133 -14.84 3.13 27.00
N HIS A 134 -14.03 3.75 26.13
CA HIS A 134 -14.14 3.63 24.68
C HIS A 134 -12.91 2.99 24.02
N TRP A 135 -11.95 2.49 24.79
CA TRP A 135 -10.74 1.85 24.26
C TRP A 135 -11.00 0.42 23.75
N ASP A 136 -12.05 -0.22 24.24
CA ASP A 136 -12.46 -1.56 23.81
C ASP A 136 -13.41 -1.53 22.59
N GLU A 137 -13.80 -0.33 22.11
CA GLU A 137 -14.66 -0.15 20.94
C GLU A 137 -13.83 -0.15 19.63
N PRO A 138 -13.91 -1.20 18.78
CA PRO A 138 -13.09 -1.31 17.57
C PRO A 138 -13.27 -0.14 16.61
N GLU A 139 -14.47 0.43 16.47
CA GLU A 139 -14.73 1.55 15.57
C GLU A 139 -14.13 2.85 16.11
N THR A 140 -14.05 3.00 17.43
CA THR A 140 -13.41 4.17 18.06
C THR A 140 -11.89 4.07 17.95
N THR A 141 -11.30 2.89 18.19
CA THR A 141 -9.86 2.68 17.98
C THR A 141 -9.49 2.76 16.50
N GLY A 142 -10.35 2.31 15.58
CA GLY A 142 -10.12 2.46 14.13
C GLY A 142 -10.08 3.91 13.66
N ARG A 143 -10.90 4.79 14.24
CA ARG A 143 -10.78 6.25 14.04
C ARG A 143 -9.48 6.81 14.62
N LEU A 144 -9.01 6.28 15.76
CA LEU A 144 -7.72 6.67 16.33
C LEU A 144 -6.56 6.25 15.42
N VAL A 145 -6.61 5.07 14.82
CA VAL A 145 -5.62 4.61 13.82
C VAL A 145 -5.51 5.61 12.66
N GLY A 146 -6.63 6.11 12.14
CA GLY A 146 -6.63 7.16 11.11
C GLY A 146 -6.01 8.49 11.57
N ALA A 147 -6.27 8.90 12.82
CA ALA A 147 -5.68 10.09 13.42
C ALA A 147 -4.15 9.95 13.63
N LEU A 148 -3.70 8.79 14.10
CA LEU A 148 -2.28 8.44 14.24
C LEU A 148 -1.58 8.42 12.88
N ALA A 149 -2.19 7.83 11.86
CA ALA A 149 -1.64 7.79 10.51
C ALA A 149 -1.43 9.20 9.94
N THR A 150 -2.41 10.09 10.17
CA THR A 150 -2.31 11.51 9.81
C THR A 150 -1.17 12.19 10.57
N ALA A 151 -1.06 11.97 11.89
CA ALA A 151 0.00 12.55 12.70
C ALA A 151 1.40 12.06 12.28
N PHE A 152 1.54 10.79 11.93
CA PHE A 152 2.81 10.17 11.54
C PHE A 152 3.16 10.40 10.07
N GLY A 153 2.23 10.90 9.24
CA GLY A 153 2.45 11.09 7.81
C GLY A 153 2.59 9.78 7.02
N VAL A 154 1.98 8.69 7.51
CA VAL A 154 2.07 7.36 6.90
C VAL A 154 0.69 6.84 6.47
N PRO A 155 0.63 5.88 5.53
CA PRO A 155 -0.63 5.21 5.17
C PRO A 155 -1.33 4.58 6.39
N VAL A 156 -2.66 4.62 6.43
CA VAL A 156 -3.48 4.11 7.57
C VAL A 156 -3.15 2.65 7.86
N ARG A 157 -2.94 1.86 6.82
CA ARG A 157 -2.56 0.45 6.96
C ARG A 157 -1.28 0.23 7.77
N MET A 158 -0.31 1.15 7.74
CA MET A 158 0.95 0.96 8.47
C MET A 158 0.75 1.06 9.97
N VAL A 159 -0.10 2.00 10.40
CA VAL A 159 -0.45 2.15 11.83
C VAL A 159 -1.27 0.94 12.28
N LEU A 160 -2.17 0.45 11.44
CA LEU A 160 -2.92 -0.78 11.73
C LEU A 160 -2.00 -2.00 11.85
N ASP A 161 -1.12 -2.22 10.87
CA ASP A 161 -0.14 -3.32 10.88
C ASP A 161 0.77 -3.23 12.12
N ALA A 162 1.24 -2.03 12.47
CA ALA A 162 2.03 -1.78 13.66
C ALA A 162 1.25 -2.06 14.96
N TRP A 163 -0.03 -1.68 15.03
CA TRP A 163 -0.91 -1.99 16.15
C TRP A 163 -1.11 -3.49 16.31
N LEU A 164 -1.40 -4.19 15.21
CA LEU A 164 -1.63 -5.63 15.20
C LEU A 164 -0.37 -6.43 15.56
N ARG A 165 0.82 -5.89 15.29
CA ARG A 165 2.09 -6.54 15.60
C ARG A 165 2.37 -6.63 17.11
N ILE A 166 1.94 -5.64 17.89
CA ILE A 166 2.30 -5.53 19.32
C ILE A 166 1.17 -5.87 20.29
N ARG A 167 -0.06 -6.13 19.81
CA ARG A 167 -1.25 -6.36 20.65
C ARG A 167 -2.05 -7.60 20.25
N PRO A 168 -1.44 -8.80 20.18
CA PRO A 168 -2.03 -9.99 19.55
C PRO A 168 -3.41 -10.38 20.10
N ASP A 169 -3.65 -10.15 21.39
CA ASP A 169 -4.83 -10.64 22.10
C ASP A 169 -6.00 -9.64 22.14
N GLU A 170 -5.84 -8.46 21.56
CA GLU A 170 -6.89 -7.45 21.54
C GLU A 170 -7.68 -7.45 20.23
N PRO A 171 -8.95 -7.00 20.21
CA PRO A 171 -9.68 -6.87 18.95
C PRO A 171 -8.97 -5.90 18.00
N ALA A 172 -8.95 -6.24 16.70
CA ALA A 172 -8.38 -5.34 15.70
C ALA A 172 -9.20 -4.04 15.61
N PRO A 173 -8.54 -2.87 15.48
CA PRO A 173 -9.24 -1.62 15.21
C PRO A 173 -10.06 -1.71 13.92
N ALA A 174 -11.36 -1.45 14.00
CA ALA A 174 -12.27 -1.45 12.86
C ALA A 174 -12.18 -0.12 12.11
N LEU A 175 -11.47 -0.13 10.97
CA LEU A 175 -11.32 1.06 10.14
C LEU A 175 -12.69 1.56 9.64
N PRO A 176 -12.91 2.89 9.56
CA PRO A 176 -14.16 3.43 9.04
C PRO A 176 -14.45 2.87 7.64
N GLY A 177 -15.69 2.41 7.43
CA GLY A 177 -16.14 1.94 6.13
C GLY A 177 -15.85 2.96 5.04
N ARG A 178 -15.39 2.49 3.88
CA ARG A 178 -15.11 3.35 2.74
C ARG A 178 -16.42 3.99 2.28
N ARG A 179 -16.52 5.33 2.34
CA ARG A 179 -17.63 6.04 1.69
C ARG A 179 -17.58 5.71 0.19
N ALA A 180 -18.73 5.43 -0.41
CA ALA A 180 -18.82 5.22 -1.86
C ALA A 180 -18.07 6.36 -2.58
N ASP A 181 -17.10 6.02 -3.43
CA ASP A 181 -16.30 6.99 -4.17
C ASP A 181 -17.25 7.83 -5.03
N THR A 182 -17.65 9.02 -4.57
CA THR A 182 -18.35 9.97 -5.42
C THR A 182 -17.39 10.38 -6.54
N PRO A 183 -17.83 10.46 -7.80
CA PRO A 183 -16.95 10.88 -8.88
C PRO A 183 -16.31 12.23 -8.55
N ALA A 184 -15.02 12.37 -8.82
CA ALA A 184 -14.31 13.62 -8.58
C ALA A 184 -15.02 14.77 -9.31
N LYS A 185 -15.21 15.92 -8.64
CA LYS A 185 -15.88 17.09 -9.24
C LYS A 185 -15.29 17.45 -10.61
N THR A 186 -13.96 17.42 -10.74
CA THR A 186 -13.27 17.67 -12.01
C THR A 186 -13.64 16.70 -13.13
N ALA A 187 -13.98 15.44 -12.80
CA ALA A 187 -14.41 14.45 -13.78
C ALA A 187 -15.87 14.69 -14.21
N ILE A 188 -16.73 15.11 -13.28
CA ILE A 188 -18.10 15.52 -13.57
C ILE A 188 -18.09 16.75 -14.48
N ASP A 189 -17.37 17.80 -14.10
CA ASP A 189 -17.24 19.04 -14.87
C ASP A 189 -16.69 18.77 -16.28
N MET A 190 -15.68 17.88 -16.38
CA MET A 190 -15.13 17.47 -17.68
C MET A 190 -16.19 16.79 -18.55
N TRP A 191 -16.97 15.86 -18.01
CA TRP A 191 -18.04 15.20 -18.76
C TRP A 191 -19.12 16.19 -19.21
N GLN A 192 -19.58 17.06 -18.30
CA GLN A 192 -20.60 18.07 -18.59
C GLN A 192 -20.14 19.08 -19.65
N SER A 193 -18.83 19.32 -19.79
CA SER A 193 -18.27 20.19 -20.82
C SER A 193 -18.28 19.58 -22.24
N LEU A 194 -18.60 18.30 -22.38
CA LEU A 194 -18.69 17.59 -23.66
C LEU A 194 -20.10 17.73 -24.23
N ASN A 195 -20.20 17.92 -25.55
CA ASN A 195 -21.49 17.85 -26.22
C ASN A 195 -22.00 16.39 -26.28
N ASP A 196 -23.28 16.21 -26.56
CA ASP A 196 -23.95 14.89 -26.59
C ASP A 196 -23.21 13.88 -27.47
N ARG A 197 -22.74 14.32 -28.63
CA ARG A 197 -21.98 13.48 -29.56
C ARG A 197 -20.66 13.01 -28.95
N GLN A 198 -19.90 13.92 -28.35
CA GLN A 198 -18.64 13.62 -27.67
C GLN A 198 -18.85 12.69 -26.47
N GLN A 199 -19.92 12.88 -25.70
CA GLN A 199 -20.31 12.01 -24.60
C GLN A 199 -20.60 10.58 -25.11
N ILE A 200 -21.37 10.44 -26.19
CA ILE A 200 -21.65 9.12 -26.80
C ILE A 200 -20.36 8.45 -27.26
N TYR A 201 -19.49 9.17 -27.98
CA TYR A 201 -18.22 8.61 -28.45
C TYR A 201 -17.34 8.14 -27.28
N LEU A 202 -17.16 8.98 -26.26
CA LEU A 202 -16.33 8.64 -25.11
C LEU A 202 -16.93 7.44 -24.33
N GLY A 203 -18.25 7.38 -24.20
CA GLY A 203 -18.95 6.27 -23.57
C GLY A 203 -18.80 4.95 -24.32
N GLU A 204 -18.97 4.95 -25.64
CA GLU A 204 -18.82 3.73 -26.46
C GLU A 204 -17.35 3.27 -26.52
N ILE A 205 -16.38 4.18 -26.53
CA ILE A 205 -14.96 3.84 -26.40
C ILE A 205 -14.67 3.19 -25.04
N MET A 206 -15.19 3.75 -23.94
CA MET A 206 -15.01 3.16 -22.61
C MET A 206 -15.65 1.78 -22.52
N ARG A 207 -16.86 1.61 -23.07
CA ARG A 207 -17.55 0.32 -23.11
C ARG A 207 -16.71 -0.73 -23.84
N ASP A 208 -16.11 -0.33 -24.96
CA ASP A 208 -15.27 -1.22 -25.75
C ASP A 208 -13.93 -1.58 -25.07
N ASP A 209 -13.27 -0.63 -24.39
CA ASP A 209 -12.09 -0.88 -23.55
C ASP A 209 -12.40 -1.93 -22.48
N ARG A 210 -13.57 -1.82 -21.82
CA ARG A 210 -14.02 -2.77 -20.79
C ARG A 210 -14.33 -4.15 -21.35
N MET A 211 -15.05 -4.23 -22.48
CA MET A 211 -15.33 -5.51 -23.13
C MET A 211 -14.03 -6.21 -23.53
N THR A 212 -13.07 -5.47 -24.10
CA THR A 212 -11.76 -6.01 -24.45
C THR A 212 -11.00 -6.47 -23.19
N GLU A 213 -11.08 -5.73 -22.09
CA GLU A 213 -10.51 -6.14 -20.80
C GLU A 213 -11.11 -7.46 -20.29
N THR A 214 -12.44 -7.63 -20.40
CA THR A 214 -13.13 -8.89 -20.08
C THR A 214 -12.69 -10.03 -20.99
N GLU A 215 -12.59 -9.81 -22.30
CA GLU A 215 -12.10 -10.81 -23.26
C GLU A 215 -10.65 -11.24 -22.93
N MET A 216 -9.78 -10.28 -22.62
CA MET A 216 -8.40 -10.58 -22.22
C MET A 216 -8.34 -11.32 -20.88
N TRP A 217 -9.24 -11.02 -19.95
CA TRP A 217 -9.38 -11.78 -18.71
C TRP A 217 -9.82 -13.22 -18.98
N MET A 218 -10.84 -13.43 -19.82
CA MET A 218 -11.30 -14.77 -20.21
C MET A 218 -10.18 -15.58 -20.90
N ARG A 219 -9.41 -14.94 -21.79
CA ARG A 219 -8.25 -15.58 -22.42
C ARG A 219 -7.20 -16.02 -21.40
N ARG A 220 -6.87 -15.19 -20.41
CA ARG A 220 -5.94 -15.58 -19.33
C ARG A 220 -6.48 -16.74 -18.51
N ALA A 221 -7.78 -16.71 -18.18
CA ALA A 221 -8.44 -17.79 -17.45
C ALA A 221 -8.40 -19.12 -18.22
N GLN A 222 -8.38 -19.07 -19.55
CA GLN A 222 -8.25 -20.22 -20.45
C GLN A 222 -6.79 -20.53 -20.86
N HIS A 223 -5.79 -19.93 -20.20
CA HIS A 223 -4.36 -20.08 -20.52
C HIS A 223 -3.97 -19.73 -21.97
N LEU A 224 -4.75 -18.89 -22.65
CA LEU A 224 -4.45 -18.42 -24.00
C LEU A 224 -3.45 -17.24 -23.96
N PRO A 225 -2.59 -17.09 -25.00
CA PRO A 225 -1.69 -15.94 -25.10
C PRO A 225 -2.45 -14.61 -25.07
N VAL A 226 -2.01 -13.70 -24.19
CA VAL A 226 -2.57 -12.35 -24.06
C VAL A 226 -1.49 -11.30 -24.32
N PRO A 227 -1.66 -10.41 -25.32
CA PRO A 227 -0.70 -9.35 -25.57
C PRO A 227 -0.60 -8.38 -24.37
N ARG A 228 0.45 -7.56 -24.33
CA ARG A 228 0.60 -6.55 -23.28
C ARG A 228 -0.56 -5.56 -23.32
N ALA A 229 -0.99 -5.06 -22.16
CA ALA A 229 -2.09 -4.10 -22.02
C ALA A 229 -1.97 -2.88 -22.94
N ALA A 230 -0.76 -2.35 -23.10
CA ALA A 230 -0.51 -1.22 -23.99
C ALA A 230 -0.81 -1.50 -25.48
N ARG A 231 -0.86 -2.78 -25.89
CA ARG A 231 -1.23 -3.18 -27.26
C ARG A 231 -2.73 -3.38 -27.40
N TRP A 232 -3.37 -4.21 -26.57
CA TRP A 232 -4.79 -4.52 -26.73
C TRP A 232 -5.74 -3.40 -26.29
N ARG A 233 -5.27 -2.42 -25.50
CA ARG A 233 -6.06 -1.22 -25.16
C ARG A 233 -6.17 -0.20 -26.32
N LYS A 234 -5.45 -0.42 -27.41
CA LYS A 234 -5.60 0.35 -28.65
C LYS A 234 -6.74 -0.29 -29.46
N LEU A 235 -7.89 0.37 -29.47
CA LEU A 235 -9.11 -0.15 -30.07
C LEU A 235 -9.23 0.32 -31.54
N PRO A 236 -9.54 -0.57 -32.49
CA PRO A 236 -9.81 -0.18 -33.88
C PRO A 236 -10.96 0.81 -33.98
N LEU A 237 -10.66 2.04 -34.39
CA LEU A 237 -11.65 3.07 -34.67
C LEU A 237 -12.12 2.97 -36.12
N THR A 238 -11.22 3.08 -37.10
CA THR A 238 -11.53 3.04 -38.54
C THR A 238 -10.48 2.26 -39.31
N LEU A 239 -10.86 1.75 -40.49
CA LEU A 239 -9.96 1.17 -41.49
C LEU A 239 -9.94 2.08 -42.73
N GLY A 240 -8.77 2.28 -43.33
CA GLY A 240 -8.49 3.15 -44.48
C GLY A 240 -8.97 2.58 -45.82
N ALA A 241 -10.14 1.95 -45.84
CA ALA A 241 -10.76 1.40 -47.04
C ALA A 241 -12.29 1.52 -46.94
N PRO A 242 -13.03 1.49 -48.07
CA PRO A 242 -14.49 1.61 -48.05
C PRO A 242 -15.15 0.53 -47.18
N ALA A 243 -16.15 0.92 -46.38
CA ALA A 243 -16.86 0.00 -45.49
C ALA A 243 -17.59 -1.14 -46.23
N SER A 244 -17.87 -0.97 -47.53
CA SER A 244 -18.38 -2.05 -48.40
C SER A 244 -17.38 -3.19 -48.59
N VAL A 245 -16.09 -2.91 -48.39
CA VAL A 245 -14.98 -3.86 -48.59
C VAL A 245 -14.50 -4.41 -47.25
N VAL A 246 -14.24 -3.53 -46.28
CA VAL A 246 -13.63 -3.93 -44.99
C VAL A 246 -14.62 -4.02 -43.83
N GLY A 247 -15.90 -3.73 -44.09
CA GLY A 247 -16.92 -3.65 -43.06
C GLY A 247 -16.72 -2.47 -42.11
N TYR A 248 -17.35 -2.57 -40.94
CA TYR A 248 -17.22 -1.60 -39.85
C TYR A 248 -16.52 -2.21 -38.66
N THR A 249 -15.68 -1.43 -37.99
CA THR A 249 -15.11 -1.81 -36.70
C THR A 249 -16.21 -1.96 -35.64
N ARG A 250 -15.88 -2.65 -34.55
CA ARG A 250 -16.82 -2.82 -33.43
C ARG A 250 -17.27 -1.48 -32.84
N LEU A 251 -16.40 -0.47 -32.83
CA LEU A 251 -16.75 0.90 -32.43
C LEU A 251 -17.66 1.57 -33.45
N GLN A 252 -17.34 1.48 -34.75
CA GLN A 252 -18.18 2.06 -35.79
C GLN A 252 -19.60 1.50 -35.76
N GLU A 253 -19.76 0.17 -35.66
CA GLU A 253 -21.10 -0.45 -35.55
C GLU A 253 -21.91 0.09 -34.36
N ARG A 254 -21.27 0.28 -33.20
CA ARG A 254 -21.95 0.86 -32.03
C ARG A 254 -22.33 2.32 -32.23
N LEU A 255 -21.44 3.12 -32.79
CA LEU A 255 -21.71 4.52 -33.10
C LEU A 255 -22.81 4.67 -34.15
N ARG A 256 -22.87 3.75 -35.14
CA ARG A 256 -23.94 3.68 -36.16
C ARG A 256 -25.29 3.40 -35.52
N ARG A 257 -25.37 2.40 -34.62
CA ARG A 257 -26.60 2.08 -33.88
C ARG A 257 -27.10 3.23 -33.01
N ARG A 258 -26.20 4.11 -32.58
CA ARG A 258 -26.52 5.34 -31.83
C ARG A 258 -26.86 6.54 -32.73
N GLY A 259 -26.80 6.38 -34.07
CA GLY A 259 -27.09 7.46 -35.02
C GLY A 259 -26.06 8.58 -35.04
N VAL A 260 -24.83 8.34 -34.57
CA VAL A 260 -23.76 9.36 -34.49
C VAL A 260 -22.53 9.03 -35.34
N HIS A 261 -22.65 8.04 -36.22
CA HIS A 261 -21.59 7.67 -37.15
C HIS A 261 -21.88 8.29 -38.52
N ASP A 262 -21.14 9.36 -38.83
CA ASP A 262 -21.21 10.11 -40.09
C ASP A 262 -19.79 10.28 -40.64
N PRO A 263 -19.60 10.74 -41.90
CA PRO A 263 -18.28 11.02 -42.47
C PRO A 263 -17.40 11.97 -41.63
N GLY A 264 -17.97 12.72 -40.67
CA GLY A 264 -17.27 13.56 -39.69
C GLY A 264 -16.83 12.88 -38.37
N ALA A 265 -16.86 11.54 -38.27
CA ALA A 265 -16.48 10.80 -37.06
C ALA A 265 -15.06 11.14 -36.54
N GLY A 266 -14.11 11.40 -37.45
CA GLY A 266 -12.75 11.80 -37.10
C GLY A 266 -12.69 13.10 -36.28
N ALA A 267 -13.48 14.12 -36.64
CA ALA A 267 -13.46 15.42 -35.95
C ALA A 267 -13.87 15.32 -34.47
N THR A 268 -14.81 14.40 -34.17
CA THR A 268 -15.28 14.17 -32.79
C THR A 268 -14.18 13.54 -31.94
N VAL A 269 -13.50 12.50 -32.47
CA VAL A 269 -12.42 11.82 -31.74
C VAL A 269 -11.20 12.72 -31.59
N HIS A 270 -10.85 13.53 -32.59
CA HIS A 270 -9.80 14.54 -32.46
C HIS A 270 -10.14 15.61 -31.42
N ALA A 271 -11.41 16.01 -31.28
CA ALA A 271 -11.83 16.92 -30.21
C ALA A 271 -11.66 16.30 -28.82
N LEU A 272 -12.00 15.02 -28.65
CA LEU A 272 -11.74 14.28 -27.41
C LEU A 272 -10.24 14.14 -27.13
N ALA A 273 -9.42 13.95 -28.17
CA ALA A 273 -7.97 13.85 -28.06
C ALA A 273 -7.33 15.18 -27.62
N ARG A 274 -7.77 16.32 -28.17
CA ARG A 274 -7.32 17.66 -27.74
C ARG A 274 -7.62 17.96 -26.28
N ARG A 275 -8.70 17.39 -25.74
CA ARG A 275 -9.05 17.47 -24.31
C ARG A 275 -8.30 16.45 -23.44
N GLY A 276 -7.42 15.65 -24.03
CA GLY A 276 -6.65 14.61 -23.32
C GLY A 276 -7.49 13.42 -22.85
N LEU A 277 -8.69 13.21 -23.40
CA LEU A 277 -9.62 12.14 -22.99
C LEU A 277 -9.32 10.83 -23.71
N VAL A 278 -8.78 10.91 -24.92
CA VAL A 278 -8.32 9.76 -25.72
C VAL A 278 -6.97 10.06 -26.35
N LYS A 279 -6.26 9.02 -26.78
CA LYS A 279 -5.10 9.09 -27.67
C LYS A 279 -5.45 8.42 -28.98
N ILE A 280 -4.98 8.98 -30.08
CA ILE A 280 -5.14 8.44 -31.41
C ILE A 280 -3.75 7.99 -31.89
N THR A 281 -3.67 6.78 -32.43
CA THR A 281 -2.46 6.26 -33.08
C THR A 281 -2.85 5.54 -34.35
N GLU A 282 -1.94 5.41 -35.30
CA GLU A 282 -2.18 4.73 -36.57
C GLU A 282 -1.20 3.55 -36.71
N ASP A 283 -1.68 2.47 -37.32
CA ASP A 283 -0.88 1.33 -37.78
C ASP A 283 -1.47 0.73 -39.07
N SER A 284 -0.91 -0.37 -39.55
CA SER A 284 -1.42 -1.11 -40.71
C SER A 284 -1.89 -2.50 -40.30
N VAL A 285 -2.91 -3.01 -40.99
CA VAL A 285 -3.42 -4.37 -40.80
C VAL A 285 -3.73 -5.03 -42.13
N GLU A 286 -3.34 -6.29 -42.27
CA GLU A 286 -3.70 -7.12 -43.41
C GLU A 286 -5.19 -7.48 -43.36
N VAL A 287 -5.94 -7.15 -44.40
CA VAL A 287 -7.35 -7.53 -44.55
C VAL A 287 -7.48 -8.51 -45.72
N ALA A 288 -8.03 -9.68 -45.43
CA ALA A 288 -8.20 -10.75 -46.42
C ALA A 288 -8.97 -10.25 -47.66
N GLY A 289 -8.38 -10.41 -48.84
CA GLY A 289 -8.96 -9.99 -50.11
C GLY A 289 -8.78 -8.51 -50.47
N VAL A 290 -8.17 -7.70 -49.61
CA VAL A 290 -7.91 -6.26 -49.83
C VAL A 290 -6.41 -5.96 -49.81
N GLY A 291 -5.66 -6.68 -48.97
CA GLY A 291 -4.25 -6.43 -48.70
C GLY A 291 -4.06 -5.58 -47.46
N GLU A 292 -2.93 -4.88 -47.40
CA GLU A 292 -2.57 -4.03 -46.28
C GLU A 292 -3.42 -2.75 -46.26
N VAL A 293 -4.07 -2.47 -45.13
CA VAL A 293 -4.94 -1.30 -44.95
C VAL A 293 -4.52 -0.52 -43.71
N GLU A 294 -4.46 0.81 -43.81
CA GLU A 294 -4.23 1.68 -42.67
C GLU A 294 -5.37 1.57 -41.64
N ARG A 295 -5.04 1.60 -40.37
CA ARG A 295 -5.99 1.49 -39.26
C ARG A 295 -5.74 2.59 -38.24
N VAL A 296 -6.79 3.35 -37.96
CA VAL A 296 -6.79 4.32 -36.87
C VAL A 296 -7.22 3.62 -35.59
N LEU A 297 -6.42 3.77 -34.55
CA LEU A 297 -6.63 3.20 -33.23
C LEU A 297 -6.92 4.31 -32.22
N VAL A 298 -7.79 4.01 -31.25
CA VAL A 298 -8.12 4.90 -30.14
C VAL A 298 -7.85 4.22 -28.80
N GLU A 299 -7.21 4.95 -27.89
CA GLU A 299 -6.96 4.51 -26.51
C GLU A 299 -7.57 5.53 -25.54
N ILE A 300 -8.45 5.09 -24.64
CA ILE A 300 -9.02 5.97 -23.62
C ILE A 300 -7.99 6.26 -22.52
N THR A 301 -7.82 7.54 -22.16
CA THR A 301 -6.88 7.95 -21.12
C THR A 301 -7.43 7.70 -19.71
N ARG A 302 -6.59 7.87 -18.68
CA ARG A 302 -7.05 7.85 -17.29
C ARG A 302 -8.10 8.94 -17.03
N THR A 303 -7.91 10.13 -17.58
CA THR A 303 -8.85 11.26 -17.48
C THR A 303 -10.14 10.97 -18.25
N GLY A 304 -10.04 10.42 -19.46
CA GLY A 304 -11.20 9.98 -20.24
C GLY A 304 -12.06 8.95 -19.51
N ARG A 305 -11.43 7.91 -18.93
CA ARG A 305 -12.13 6.91 -18.11
C ARG A 305 -12.78 7.52 -16.87
N ALA A 306 -12.15 8.52 -16.24
CA ALA A 306 -12.73 9.19 -15.08
C ALA A 306 -13.97 10.00 -15.46
N ALA A 307 -13.91 10.78 -16.53
CA ALA A 307 -15.03 11.57 -17.04
C ALA A 307 -16.18 10.67 -17.51
N ALA A 308 -15.88 9.64 -18.30
CA ALA A 308 -16.87 8.68 -18.79
C ALA A 308 -17.62 7.96 -17.66
N ARG A 309 -16.91 7.48 -16.63
CA ARG A 309 -17.54 6.88 -15.45
C ARG A 309 -18.44 7.87 -14.72
N ALA A 310 -17.95 9.09 -14.50
CA ALA A 310 -18.69 10.14 -13.80
C ALA A 310 -20.02 10.44 -14.51
N GLY A 311 -19.98 10.56 -15.85
CA GLY A 311 -21.14 10.89 -16.65
C GLY A 311 -22.13 9.76 -16.88
N LEU A 312 -21.64 8.53 -17.04
CA LEU A 312 -22.47 7.34 -17.21
C LEU A 312 -23.04 6.79 -15.89
N GLY A 313 -22.67 7.39 -14.74
CA GLY A 313 -23.05 6.89 -13.43
C GLY A 313 -22.45 5.52 -13.11
N GLU A 314 -21.37 5.14 -13.79
CA GLU A 314 -20.74 3.84 -13.59
C GLU A 314 -19.82 3.86 -12.36
N PRO A 315 -20.07 3.01 -11.34
CA PRO A 315 -19.23 2.97 -10.16
C PRO A 315 -17.81 2.53 -10.52
N ARG A 316 -16.84 3.17 -9.89
CA ARG A 316 -15.45 2.68 -9.88
C ARG A 316 -15.42 1.44 -8.99
N ASP A 317 -14.89 0.33 -9.50
CA ASP A 317 -14.47 -0.78 -8.63
C ASP A 317 -13.38 -0.23 -7.68
N PRO A 318 -13.68 -0.08 -6.38
CA PRO A 318 -12.78 0.61 -5.46
C PRO A 318 -11.49 -0.18 -5.20
N GLY A 319 -11.41 -1.44 -5.64
CA GLY A 319 -10.43 -2.39 -5.14
C GLY A 319 -10.67 -2.72 -3.66
N PRO A 320 -9.88 -3.64 -3.07
CA PRO A 320 -10.02 -3.95 -1.66
C PRO A 320 -9.75 -2.70 -0.79
N PRO A 321 -10.35 -2.62 0.41
CA PRO A 321 -9.96 -1.68 1.45
C PRO A 321 -8.43 -1.67 1.66
N GLU A 322 -7.85 -0.53 2.04
CA GLU A 322 -6.39 -0.36 2.09
C GLU A 322 -5.66 -1.33 3.04
N HIS A 323 -6.35 -1.79 4.09
CA HIS A 323 -5.84 -2.78 5.03
C HIS A 323 -5.92 -4.22 4.50
N LEU A 324 -6.70 -4.47 3.45
CA LEU A 324 -6.80 -5.77 2.79
C LEU A 324 -5.87 -5.83 1.57
N LEU A 325 -5.48 -7.05 1.23
CA LEU A 325 -4.60 -7.36 0.12
C LEU A 325 -5.40 -7.49 -1.17
N SER A 326 -4.77 -7.15 -2.30
CA SER A 326 -5.28 -7.57 -3.61
C SER A 326 -5.31 -9.09 -3.71
N GLU A 327 -6.20 -9.64 -4.54
CA GLU A 327 -6.31 -11.09 -4.78
C GLU A 327 -4.97 -11.78 -5.02
N TRP A 328 -4.09 -11.20 -5.84
CA TRP A 328 -2.76 -11.77 -6.11
C TRP A 328 -1.90 -11.90 -4.85
N LEU A 329 -1.80 -10.83 -4.05
CA LEU A 329 -1.05 -10.86 -2.79
C LEU A 329 -1.72 -11.78 -1.76
N TRP A 330 -3.05 -11.83 -1.74
CA TRP A 330 -3.79 -12.74 -0.88
C TRP A 330 -3.48 -14.20 -1.20
N ARG A 331 -3.52 -14.60 -2.48
CA ARG A 331 -3.12 -15.95 -2.91
C ARG A 331 -1.69 -16.31 -2.51
N VAL A 332 -0.76 -15.35 -2.55
CA VAL A 332 0.61 -15.57 -2.08
C VAL A 332 0.65 -15.85 -0.58
N VAL A 333 -0.06 -15.04 0.23
CA VAL A 333 -0.13 -15.24 1.68
C VAL A 333 -0.79 -16.59 2.01
N VAL A 334 -1.89 -16.95 1.33
CA VAL A 334 -2.56 -18.25 1.49
C VAL A 334 -1.62 -19.41 1.14
N ARG A 335 -0.81 -19.29 0.09
CA ARG A 335 0.16 -20.34 -0.27
C ARG A 335 1.24 -20.53 0.81
N VAL A 336 1.71 -19.44 1.43
CA VAL A 336 2.64 -19.52 2.56
C VAL A 336 1.94 -20.11 3.79
N ALA A 337 0.72 -19.67 4.07
CA ALA A 337 -0.11 -20.18 5.16
C ALA A 337 -0.40 -21.69 5.04
N ALA A 338 -0.55 -22.19 3.81
CA ALA A 338 -0.78 -23.60 3.51
C ALA A 338 0.44 -24.50 3.75
N ALA A 339 1.64 -23.92 3.75
CA ALA A 339 2.90 -24.63 3.95
C ALA A 339 3.34 -24.62 5.43
N GLU A 340 2.57 -24.02 6.33
CA GLU A 340 2.83 -24.02 7.76
C GLU A 340 2.55 -25.40 8.39
N PRO A 341 3.33 -25.86 9.39
CA PRO A 341 4.40 -25.13 10.09
C PRO A 341 5.79 -25.18 9.43
N GLU A 342 6.02 -26.05 8.44
CA GLU A 342 7.34 -26.28 7.85
C GLU A 342 7.87 -25.07 7.06
N GLY A 343 6.94 -24.27 6.54
CA GLY A 343 7.23 -23.12 5.70
C GLY A 343 7.38 -23.49 4.22
N LEU A 344 7.17 -22.50 3.37
CA LEU A 344 7.26 -22.67 1.92
C LEU A 344 8.73 -22.60 1.48
N ASP A 345 9.13 -23.46 0.55
CA ASP A 345 10.46 -23.41 -0.07
C ASP A 345 10.85 -22.01 -0.60
N ASP A 346 12.11 -21.60 -0.39
CA ASP A 346 12.58 -20.27 -0.80
C ASP A 346 12.43 -20.04 -2.31
N ASP A 347 12.78 -21.05 -3.11
CA ASP A 347 12.70 -21.00 -4.58
C ASP A 347 11.25 -20.99 -5.09
N ALA A 348 10.30 -21.45 -4.26
CA ALA A 348 8.90 -21.44 -4.64
C ALA A 348 8.31 -20.02 -4.65
N LEU A 349 8.91 -19.04 -3.94
CA LEU A 349 8.42 -17.67 -3.84
C LEU A 349 9.48 -16.62 -4.25
N ALA A 350 9.51 -16.31 -5.53
CA ALA A 350 10.32 -15.22 -6.07
C ALA A 350 9.50 -14.04 -6.61
N GLY A 351 10.17 -12.90 -6.75
CA GLY A 351 9.67 -11.77 -7.53
C GLY A 351 8.99 -10.68 -6.72
N ARG A 352 8.02 -9.98 -7.36
CA ARG A 352 7.57 -8.68 -6.87
C ARG A 352 6.74 -8.71 -5.58
N SER A 353 6.17 -9.86 -5.21
CA SER A 353 5.33 -10.02 -4.02
C SER A 353 6.10 -9.66 -2.75
N LEU A 354 7.38 -10.06 -2.66
CA LEU A 354 8.23 -9.84 -1.49
C LEU A 354 8.33 -8.35 -1.11
N PHE A 355 8.39 -7.44 -2.08
CA PHE A 355 8.41 -6.00 -1.81
C PHE A 355 7.12 -5.43 -1.18
N TYR A 356 6.03 -6.19 -1.18
CA TYR A 356 4.75 -5.78 -0.59
C TYR A 356 4.43 -6.47 0.73
N ILE A 357 4.92 -7.70 0.95
CA ILE A 357 4.54 -8.52 2.11
C ILE A 357 5.73 -9.13 2.87
N GLY A 358 6.95 -9.10 2.35
CA GLY A 358 8.14 -9.69 2.98
C GLY A 358 8.90 -8.75 3.91
N VAL A 359 9.36 -9.23 5.06
CA VAL A 359 10.22 -8.46 5.97
C VAL A 359 11.58 -8.17 5.32
N GLY A 360 12.09 -6.95 5.49
CA GLY A 360 13.38 -6.53 4.94
C GLY A 360 13.35 -6.09 3.47
N TYR A 361 12.23 -6.29 2.76
CA TYR A 361 12.09 -5.89 1.37
C TYR A 361 11.51 -4.48 1.23
N SER A 362 12.00 -3.73 0.24
CA SER A 362 11.50 -2.40 -0.11
C SER A 362 11.46 -2.17 -1.63
N GLY A 363 10.39 -1.54 -2.12
CA GLY A 363 10.29 -1.17 -3.53
C GLY A 363 11.20 0.01 -3.91
N ARG A 364 11.52 0.14 -5.20
CA ARG A 364 12.26 1.32 -5.73
C ARG A 364 11.55 2.62 -5.33
N ALA A 365 12.29 3.53 -4.71
CA ALA A 365 11.86 4.88 -4.34
C ALA A 365 10.72 4.97 -3.29
N GLY A 366 10.67 4.08 -2.30
CA GLY A 366 9.89 4.29 -1.07
C GLY A 366 8.37 4.34 -1.22
N ARG A 367 7.80 4.04 -2.40
CA ARG A 367 6.38 4.36 -2.67
C ARG A 367 5.36 3.44 -2.00
N ARG A 368 5.71 2.20 -1.63
CA ARG A 368 4.84 1.31 -0.84
C ARG A 368 5.73 0.41 0.03
N PRO A 369 5.83 0.66 1.34
CA PRO A 369 6.60 -0.20 2.23
C PRO A 369 5.94 -1.58 2.32
N SER A 370 6.78 -2.60 2.45
CA SER A 370 6.32 -3.95 2.73
C SER A 370 5.48 -3.98 4.01
N ARG A 371 4.54 -4.92 4.09
CA ARG A 371 3.72 -5.16 5.29
C ARG A 371 4.42 -6.07 6.29
N GLY A 372 5.43 -6.83 5.85
CA GLY A 372 6.11 -7.86 6.65
C GLY A 372 5.14 -8.87 7.25
N LEU A 373 4.25 -9.41 6.41
CA LEU A 373 3.39 -10.53 6.73
C LEU A 373 4.14 -11.86 6.66
N ILE A 374 5.18 -11.96 5.81
CA ILE A 374 6.03 -13.13 5.67
C ILE A 374 7.51 -12.78 5.93
N ASP A 375 8.29 -13.74 6.41
CA ASP A 375 9.74 -13.62 6.59
C ASP A 375 10.43 -14.88 6.06
N SER A 376 11.68 -14.73 5.61
CA SER A 376 12.52 -15.86 5.22
C SER A 376 13.30 -16.31 6.46
N VAL A 377 12.99 -17.51 6.94
CA VAL A 377 13.48 -18.06 8.20
C VAL A 377 14.50 -19.17 7.90
N PRO A 378 15.70 -19.14 8.49
CA PRO A 378 16.68 -20.21 8.31
C PRO A 378 16.24 -21.47 9.06
N VAL A 379 16.22 -22.61 8.37
CA VAL A 379 16.15 -23.93 8.98
C VAL A 379 17.57 -24.38 9.27
N LYS A 380 17.91 -24.53 10.55
CA LYS A 380 19.23 -24.97 10.98
C LYS A 380 19.32 -26.49 11.04
N ALA A 381 20.52 -27.03 10.87
CA ALA A 381 20.80 -28.43 11.19
C ALA A 381 20.43 -28.72 12.66
N GLU A 382 20.15 -29.98 13.00
CA GLU A 382 19.74 -30.38 14.35
C GLU A 382 20.75 -29.95 15.44
N ASP A 383 22.03 -29.86 15.08
CA ASP A 383 23.12 -29.41 15.94
C ASP A 383 23.30 -27.87 16.00
N GLY A 384 22.50 -27.12 15.23
CA GLY A 384 22.54 -25.67 15.13
C GLY A 384 23.78 -25.10 14.44
N SER A 385 24.67 -25.94 13.89
CA SER A 385 26.00 -25.54 13.42
C SER A 385 25.97 -24.70 12.13
N HIS A 386 24.99 -24.95 11.26
CA HIS A 386 24.83 -24.24 10.00
C HIS A 386 23.35 -24.17 9.57
N VAL A 387 23.07 -23.27 8.63
CA VAL A 387 21.77 -23.16 7.97
C VAL A 387 21.72 -24.19 6.85
N LEU A 388 20.73 -25.08 6.87
CA LEU A 388 20.47 -26.06 5.82
C LEU A 388 19.81 -25.39 4.61
N GLU A 389 18.77 -24.61 4.89
CA GLU A 389 17.94 -23.95 3.89
C GLU A 389 17.17 -22.78 4.51
N TYR A 390 16.50 -22.01 3.65
CA TYR A 390 15.58 -20.96 4.07
C TYR A 390 14.16 -21.35 3.68
N ARG A 391 13.20 -21.01 4.55
CA ARG A 391 11.78 -21.25 4.33
C ARG A 391 11.00 -19.96 4.55
N TRP A 392 10.05 -19.67 3.67
CA TRP A 392 9.09 -18.58 3.85
C TRP A 392 8.01 -18.99 4.84
N CYS A 393 7.93 -18.25 5.95
CA CYS A 393 6.91 -18.47 6.98
C CYS A 393 6.07 -17.21 7.20
N LEU A 394 4.86 -17.39 7.73
CA LEU A 394 4.08 -16.27 8.22
C LEU A 394 4.73 -15.69 9.48
N THR A 395 4.91 -14.38 9.49
CA THR A 395 5.22 -13.65 10.73
C THR A 395 4.03 -13.72 11.70
N PRO A 396 4.22 -13.38 13.00
CA PRO A 396 3.10 -13.23 13.93
C PRO A 396 2.00 -12.29 13.41
N LEU A 397 2.40 -11.17 12.78
CA LEU A 397 1.45 -10.27 12.11
C LEU A 397 0.75 -10.96 10.95
N GLY A 398 1.47 -11.71 10.12
CA GLY A 398 0.92 -12.46 8.99
C GLY A 398 -0.15 -13.45 9.40
N ARG A 399 0.11 -14.27 10.43
CA ARG A 399 -0.87 -15.22 10.98
C ARG A 399 -2.10 -14.48 11.48
N ARG A 400 -1.90 -13.42 12.29
CA ARG A 400 -3.01 -12.61 12.79
C ARG A 400 -3.82 -11.98 11.67
N HIS A 401 -3.16 -11.44 10.64
CA HIS A 401 -3.81 -10.85 9.47
C HIS A 401 -4.72 -11.88 8.79
N VAL A 402 -4.25 -13.11 8.60
CA VAL A 402 -5.07 -14.17 8.00
C VAL A 402 -6.28 -14.47 8.88
N VAL A 403 -6.09 -14.70 10.17
CA VAL A 403 -7.20 -15.03 11.10
C VAL A 403 -8.24 -13.92 11.15
N GLU A 404 -7.80 -12.67 11.34
CA GLU A 404 -8.69 -11.51 11.53
C GLU A 404 -9.52 -11.22 10.27
N TYR A 405 -8.91 -11.32 9.09
CA TYR A 405 -9.52 -10.85 7.85
C TYR A 405 -9.98 -11.98 6.92
N LEU A 406 -9.90 -13.24 7.32
CA LEU A 406 -10.36 -14.37 6.50
C LEU A 406 -11.83 -14.21 6.04
N PRO A 407 -12.80 -13.84 6.90
CA PRO A 407 -14.18 -13.66 6.45
C PRO A 407 -14.31 -12.59 5.36
N ALA A 408 -13.60 -11.47 5.50
CA ALA A 408 -13.59 -10.40 4.52
C ALA A 408 -12.97 -10.83 3.18
N TYR A 409 -11.93 -11.67 3.21
CA TYR A 409 -11.35 -12.22 1.99
C TYR A 409 -12.23 -13.27 1.32
N GLN A 410 -12.98 -14.07 2.08
CA GLN A 410 -13.95 -15.01 1.52
C GLN A 410 -15.08 -14.29 0.79
N GLU A 411 -15.52 -13.13 1.30
CA GLU A 411 -16.50 -12.28 0.62
C GLU A 411 -15.89 -11.62 -0.65
N LEU A 412 -14.67 -11.10 -0.56
CA LEU A 412 -14.02 -10.40 -1.68
C LEU A 412 -13.54 -11.35 -2.79
N TYR A 413 -13.06 -12.54 -2.43
CA TYR A 413 -12.40 -13.50 -3.31
C TYR A 413 -12.93 -14.93 -3.06
N PRO A 414 -14.23 -15.19 -3.29
CA PRO A 414 -14.87 -16.47 -2.94
C PRO A 414 -14.28 -17.67 -3.70
N HIS A 415 -13.57 -17.45 -4.80
CA HIS A 415 -12.90 -18.46 -5.62
C HIS A 415 -11.47 -18.79 -5.18
N VAL A 416 -10.93 -18.11 -4.16
CA VAL A 416 -9.61 -18.43 -3.59
C VAL A 416 -9.81 -19.41 -2.44
N GLU A 417 -9.45 -20.67 -2.67
CA GLU A 417 -9.49 -21.70 -1.64
C GLU A 417 -8.43 -21.43 -0.56
N VAL A 418 -8.88 -21.42 0.71
CA VAL A 418 -8.01 -21.29 1.88
C VAL A 418 -8.06 -22.63 2.62
N PRO A 419 -6.91 -23.31 2.83
CA PRO A 419 -6.90 -24.61 3.50
C PRO A 419 -7.39 -24.50 4.95
N ALA A 420 -7.67 -25.63 5.60
CA ALA A 420 -7.98 -25.63 7.02
C ALA A 420 -6.74 -25.24 7.83
N LEU A 421 -6.79 -24.10 8.49
CA LEU A 421 -5.68 -23.50 9.19
C LEU A 421 -5.74 -23.93 10.66
N GLY A 422 -4.88 -24.88 11.06
CA GLY A 422 -4.89 -25.49 12.39
C GLY A 422 -4.44 -24.58 13.55
N TRP A 423 -4.50 -23.27 13.39
CA TRP A 423 -3.99 -22.32 14.38
C TRP A 423 -5.13 -21.91 15.31
N ALA A 424 -5.09 -22.42 16.54
CA ALA A 424 -5.93 -21.88 17.59
C ALA A 424 -5.50 -20.43 17.89
N PRO A 425 -6.44 -19.48 18.07
CA PRO A 425 -6.09 -18.17 18.64
C PRO A 425 -5.47 -18.41 20.03
N GLY A 426 -4.18 -18.10 20.17
CA GLY A 426 -3.42 -18.26 21.42
C GLY A 426 -2.32 -19.33 21.42
N ALA A 427 -2.11 -20.08 20.33
CA ALA A 427 -0.97 -21.00 20.24
C ALA A 427 0.32 -20.26 19.85
N HIS A 428 0.96 -19.61 20.83
CA HIS A 428 2.38 -19.29 20.74
C HIS A 428 3.16 -20.61 20.70
N GLN A 429 3.75 -20.96 19.54
CA GLN A 429 4.79 -21.97 19.50
C GLN A 429 6.00 -21.46 18.72
N CYS A 430 7.15 -21.59 19.40
CA CYS A 430 8.53 -21.47 18.97
C CYS A 430 9.05 -20.08 18.59
N GLY A 431 10.12 -19.56 19.19
CA GLY A 431 11.05 -20.14 20.14
C GLY A 431 12.15 -19.10 20.34
N ASP A 432 12.09 -18.36 21.45
CA ASP A 432 13.24 -17.59 21.91
C ASP A 432 14.25 -18.58 22.49
N SER A 433 15.45 -18.58 21.93
CA SER A 433 16.66 -19.03 22.62
C SER A 433 17.82 -18.15 22.14
N PRO A 434 18.75 -17.84 23.04
CA PRO A 434 19.21 -16.47 23.35
C PRO A 434 20.11 -15.81 22.30
#